data_AF-A0A0W0VL09-F1
#
_entry.id   AF-A0A0W0VL09-F1
#
_cell.length_a   1.000
_cell.length_b   1.000
_cell.length_c   1.000
_cell.angle_alpha   90.00
_cell.angle_beta   90.00
_cell.angle_gamma   90.00
#
_symmetry.space_group_name_H-M   'P 1'
#
loop_
_entity.id
_entity.type
_entity.pdbx_description
1 polymer ?
#
loop_
_entity_poly.entity_id
_entity_poly.type
_entity_poly.pdbx_seq_one_letter_code
_entity_poly.pdbx_strand_id
1 'polypeptide(L)'
;MTKSKQETISNLEDELWDVETVTAVAEARKAKREMKGDSMNLFILKVDHPESDNELAAFINELKNKITDIPNGTRIQLAVQSGEHWYPVDIEINNQNLSVLIPEAGFSPSTANATSLILDAFPKADIYRFYPETETHLGRQRTYMIQADGESCSKYALQQLFSLNKNKDLHHQLMQNQGLFEIESLYPKAENPKQHYKFSFSNCSPELAVIFKATQSTSAFERLSDSIKKEPVNTKGETLQEYFRRHVRSESTERPQSRGVFDFKAKQISETKHFLKSLKKDGYKEIMKTSARTGIDFLTQEKFNLKSEPMGKRSLIEHKQTRDLFLQKLNQYFRETSTALHQVMHSPEKMQKAIELQGKLESLRERFMAVTPSSYKKSLDSLYKTHMEELMQLSDEINANAGLLETDAMKTMDRQLKEIQEIARSSYPTSKISSRFREKLKIIVSDRKELVEMLDKLGHKEDNKAIKQQINLIRKRAINGAEMHSIQDALIALKEKNEVKAPHLLQNVLEKLDSDIPKKSMSS
;
A
#
# COMPACT_ATOMS: atom_id res chain seq x y z
N MET A 1 -6.44 4.98 -35.33
CA MET A 1 -5.40 4.22 -36.06
C MET A 1 -4.13 4.27 -35.24
N THR A 2 -3.46 3.15 -34.99
CA THR A 2 -2.19 3.14 -34.25
C THR A 2 -1.07 3.80 -35.07
N LYS A 3 -0.35 4.76 -34.48
CA LYS A 3 0.79 5.43 -35.11
C LYS A 3 1.89 4.44 -35.50
N SER A 4 2.64 4.76 -36.56
CA SER A 4 3.78 3.95 -36.97
C SER A 4 4.92 4.02 -35.94
N LYS A 5 5.75 2.98 -35.88
CA LYS A 5 6.94 2.95 -35.00
C LYS A 5 7.85 4.17 -35.20
N GLN A 6 7.97 4.64 -36.43
CA GLN A 6 8.82 5.78 -36.77
C GLN A 6 8.20 7.11 -36.32
N GLU A 7 6.87 7.25 -36.43
CA GLU A 7 6.13 8.39 -35.87
C GLU A 7 6.30 8.46 -34.35
N THR A 8 6.09 7.35 -33.63
CA THR A 8 6.30 7.34 -32.16
C THR A 8 7.73 7.66 -31.77
N ILE A 9 8.73 7.22 -32.55
CA ILE A 9 10.13 7.60 -32.33
C ILE A 9 10.36 9.11 -32.54
N SER A 10 9.65 9.72 -33.48
CA SER A 10 9.71 11.16 -33.72
C SER A 10 9.06 11.93 -32.57
N ASN A 11 7.85 11.52 -32.15
CA ASN A 11 7.08 12.21 -31.10
C ASN A 11 7.77 12.18 -29.72
N LEU A 12 8.74 11.28 -29.51
CA LEU A 12 9.57 11.29 -28.29
C LEU A 12 10.28 12.65 -28.10
N GLU A 13 10.63 13.34 -29.19
CA GLU A 13 11.26 14.67 -29.15
C GLU A 13 10.25 15.81 -28.90
N ASP A 14 8.97 15.58 -29.13
CA ASP A 14 7.93 16.62 -29.02
C ASP A 14 7.71 17.05 -27.56
N GLU A 15 7.21 18.28 -27.38
CA GLU A 15 6.83 18.78 -26.06
C GLU A 15 5.55 18.14 -25.54
N LEU A 16 4.65 17.65 -26.39
CA LEU A 16 3.46 16.93 -25.98
C LEU A 16 3.60 15.44 -26.32
N TRP A 17 3.53 14.58 -25.29
CA TRP A 17 3.49 13.13 -25.49
C TRP A 17 2.05 12.63 -25.47
N ASP A 18 1.67 11.97 -26.56
CA ASP A 18 0.41 11.25 -26.71
C ASP A 18 0.44 9.88 -26.02
N VAL A 19 -0.70 9.17 -26.06
CA VAL A 19 -0.86 7.84 -25.43
C VAL A 19 0.16 6.85 -25.95
N GLU A 20 0.37 6.77 -27.26
CA GLU A 20 1.32 5.83 -27.86
C GLU A 20 2.77 6.12 -27.42
N THR A 21 3.13 7.41 -27.30
CA THR A 21 4.46 7.82 -26.84
C THR A 21 4.66 7.51 -25.37
N VAL A 22 3.69 7.85 -24.51
CA VAL A 22 3.72 7.51 -23.08
C VAL A 22 3.78 5.99 -22.88
N THR A 23 3.00 5.24 -23.67
CA THR A 23 3.01 3.77 -23.68
C THR A 23 4.37 3.21 -24.05
N ALA A 24 5.00 3.72 -25.13
CA ALA A 24 6.33 3.27 -25.54
C ALA A 24 7.38 3.51 -24.44
N VAL A 25 7.33 4.65 -23.75
CA VAL A 25 8.23 4.96 -22.64
C VAL A 25 7.99 4.02 -21.44
N ALA A 26 6.73 3.77 -21.09
CA ALA A 26 6.37 2.85 -20.02
C ALA A 26 6.84 1.42 -20.30
N GLU A 27 6.64 0.91 -21.52
CA GLU A 27 7.05 -0.44 -21.92
C GLU A 27 8.57 -0.58 -22.01
N ALA A 28 9.28 0.43 -22.53
CA ALA A 28 10.74 0.46 -22.47
C ALA A 28 11.25 0.38 -21.02
N ARG A 29 10.57 1.07 -20.09
CA ARG A 29 10.90 1.01 -18.67
C ARG A 29 10.62 -0.36 -18.06
N LYS A 30 9.47 -0.97 -18.37
CA LYS A 30 9.08 -2.31 -17.91
C LYS A 30 10.09 -3.36 -18.38
N ALA A 31 10.40 -3.40 -19.68
CA ALA A 31 11.37 -4.32 -20.26
C ALA A 31 12.76 -4.20 -19.58
N LYS A 32 13.22 -2.97 -19.33
CA LYS A 32 14.49 -2.73 -18.65
C LYS A 32 14.52 -3.23 -17.20
N ARG A 33 13.38 -3.21 -16.49
CA ARG A 33 13.29 -3.75 -15.13
C ARG A 33 13.17 -5.26 -15.12
N GLU A 34 12.44 -5.82 -16.08
CA GLU A 34 12.32 -7.26 -16.25
C GLU A 34 13.68 -7.89 -16.53
N MET A 35 14.53 -7.25 -17.35
CA MET A 35 15.93 -7.66 -17.55
C MET A 35 16.77 -7.67 -16.24
N LYS A 36 16.32 -6.97 -15.20
CA LYS A 36 16.94 -6.94 -13.86
C LYS A 36 16.23 -7.85 -12.85
N GLY A 37 15.26 -8.65 -13.30
CA GLY A 37 14.49 -9.55 -12.46
C GLY A 37 13.42 -8.88 -11.59
N ASP A 38 12.97 -7.67 -11.95
CA ASP A 38 11.96 -6.92 -11.21
C ASP A 38 10.78 -6.59 -12.14
N SER A 39 9.56 -6.89 -11.70
CA SER A 39 8.35 -6.60 -12.48
C SER A 39 7.79 -5.22 -12.14
N MET A 40 7.09 -4.61 -13.09
CA MET A 40 6.40 -3.33 -12.90
C MET A 40 5.01 -3.42 -13.53
N ASN A 41 3.98 -3.38 -12.68
CA ASN A 41 2.59 -3.35 -13.12
C ASN A 41 2.19 -1.91 -13.43
N LEU A 42 2.77 -1.34 -14.50
CA LEU A 42 2.44 -0.01 -14.99
C LEU A 42 1.54 -0.13 -16.22
N PHE A 43 0.43 0.59 -16.20
CA PHE A 43 -0.56 0.64 -17.25
C PHE A 43 -0.85 2.09 -17.64
N ILE A 44 -1.19 2.29 -18.91
CA ILE A 44 -1.58 3.59 -19.47
C ILE A 44 -3.08 3.51 -19.71
N LEU A 45 -3.82 4.47 -19.17
CA LEU A 45 -5.28 4.52 -19.30
C LEU A 45 -5.69 5.85 -19.92
N LYS A 46 -6.75 5.82 -20.71
CA LYS A 46 -7.34 6.99 -21.36
C LYS A 46 -8.77 7.23 -20.89
N VAL A 47 -9.10 8.50 -20.70
CA VAL A 47 -10.44 8.98 -20.41
C VAL A 47 -10.80 9.98 -21.50
N ASP A 48 -11.44 9.48 -22.55
CA ASP A 48 -11.87 10.27 -23.71
C ASP A 48 -13.23 10.92 -23.47
N HIS A 49 -14.17 10.16 -22.88
CA HIS A 49 -15.47 10.67 -22.50
C HIS A 49 -15.90 10.05 -21.16
N PRO A 50 -16.23 10.84 -20.12
CA PRO A 50 -16.55 10.31 -18.79
C PRO A 50 -17.67 9.27 -18.77
N GLU A 51 -18.60 9.34 -19.73
CA GLU A 51 -19.83 8.53 -19.78
C GLU A 51 -19.79 7.32 -20.72
N SER A 52 -18.83 7.24 -21.66
CA SER A 52 -18.83 6.18 -22.70
C SER A 52 -17.48 5.56 -22.99
N ASP A 53 -16.37 6.24 -22.69
CA ASP A 53 -15.02 5.77 -22.99
C ASP A 53 -14.04 6.21 -21.89
N ASN A 54 -14.19 5.54 -20.74
CA ASN A 54 -13.47 5.81 -19.51
C ASN A 54 -12.76 4.54 -19.03
N GLU A 55 -11.54 4.33 -19.51
CA GLU A 55 -10.74 3.15 -19.18
C GLU A 55 -10.41 3.07 -17.69
N LEU A 56 -10.34 4.22 -16.99
CA LEU A 56 -10.17 4.24 -15.54
C LEU A 56 -11.40 3.67 -14.82
N ALA A 57 -12.61 4.05 -15.21
CA ALA A 57 -13.84 3.49 -14.64
C ALA A 57 -13.96 1.98 -14.91
N ALA A 58 -13.65 1.55 -16.13
CA ALA A 58 -13.63 0.13 -16.47
C ALA A 58 -12.59 -0.64 -15.64
N PHE A 59 -11.37 -0.11 -15.50
CA PHE A 59 -10.33 -0.70 -14.67
C PHE A 59 -10.73 -0.80 -13.19
N ILE A 60 -11.27 0.27 -12.60
CA ILE A 60 -11.68 0.30 -11.19
C ILE A 60 -12.85 -0.65 -10.93
N ASN A 61 -13.81 -0.75 -11.86
CA ASN A 61 -14.91 -1.71 -11.76
C ASN A 61 -14.41 -3.16 -11.83
N GLU A 62 -13.49 -3.47 -12.74
CA GLU A 62 -12.92 -4.81 -12.81
C GLU A 62 -12.08 -5.12 -11.57
N LEU A 63 -11.30 -4.14 -11.08
CA LEU A 63 -10.53 -4.28 -9.85
C LEU A 63 -11.45 -4.61 -8.67
N LYS A 64 -12.60 -3.94 -8.56
CA LYS A 64 -13.62 -4.22 -7.53
C LYS A 64 -14.15 -5.65 -7.63
N ASN A 65 -14.42 -6.13 -8.84
CA ASN A 65 -14.92 -7.48 -9.08
C ASN A 65 -13.88 -8.57 -8.76
N LYS A 66 -12.59 -8.24 -8.85
CA LYS A 66 -11.47 -9.19 -8.70
C LYS A 66 -10.67 -9.01 -7.43
N ILE A 67 -11.00 -8.04 -6.58
CA ILE A 67 -10.16 -7.65 -5.44
C ILE A 67 -9.84 -8.81 -4.49
N THR A 68 -10.74 -9.79 -4.37
CA THR A 68 -10.57 -10.98 -3.53
C THR A 68 -9.57 -11.99 -4.10
N ASP A 69 -9.35 -11.97 -5.41
CA ASP A 69 -8.47 -12.89 -6.13
C ASP A 69 -7.04 -12.33 -6.24
N ILE A 70 -6.87 -11.02 -5.98
CA ILE A 70 -5.59 -10.34 -6.09
C ILE A 70 -4.81 -10.47 -4.77
N PRO A 71 -3.54 -10.91 -4.80
CA PRO A 71 -2.74 -11.03 -3.60
C PRO A 71 -2.51 -9.71 -2.86
N ASN A 72 -2.43 -9.77 -1.54
CA ASN A 72 -1.99 -8.65 -0.71
C ASN A 72 -0.58 -8.20 -1.10
N GLY A 73 -0.33 -6.90 -1.03
CA GLY A 73 0.91 -6.25 -1.47
C GLY A 73 1.03 -6.12 -2.98
N THR A 74 -0.02 -6.44 -3.75
CA THR A 74 -0.02 -6.19 -5.20
C THR A 74 -0.07 -4.69 -5.44
N ARG A 75 0.99 -4.17 -6.06
CA ARG A 75 1.09 -2.77 -6.46
C ARG A 75 0.82 -2.60 -7.94
N ILE A 76 0.00 -1.61 -8.28
CA ILE A 76 -0.40 -1.27 -9.64
C ILE A 76 -0.22 0.23 -9.82
N GLN A 77 0.41 0.63 -10.93
CA GLN A 77 0.63 2.02 -11.29
C GLN A 77 -0.12 2.34 -12.58
N LEU A 78 -0.79 3.48 -12.60
CA LEU A 78 -1.56 3.95 -13.74
C LEU A 78 -1.07 5.36 -14.11
N ALA A 79 -0.74 5.58 -15.37
CA ALA A 79 -0.67 6.92 -15.93
C ALA A 79 -1.95 7.16 -16.73
N VAL A 80 -2.75 8.13 -16.30
CA VAL A 80 -4.08 8.35 -16.83
C VAL A 80 -4.11 9.64 -17.63
N GLN A 81 -4.56 9.56 -18.88
CA GLN A 81 -4.86 10.71 -19.70
C GLN A 81 -6.34 11.10 -19.54
N SER A 82 -6.62 12.38 -19.33
CA SER A 82 -7.97 12.95 -19.31
C SER A 82 -7.96 14.23 -20.13
N GLY A 83 -8.49 14.17 -21.35
CA GLY A 83 -8.27 15.25 -22.33
C GLY A 83 -6.77 15.40 -22.65
N GLU A 84 -6.25 16.62 -22.58
CA GLU A 84 -4.82 16.89 -22.77
C GLU A 84 -3.99 16.67 -21.49
N HIS A 85 -4.65 16.49 -20.34
CA HIS A 85 -3.98 16.38 -19.06
C HIS A 85 -3.60 14.94 -18.72
N TRP A 86 -2.48 14.79 -18.00
CA TRP A 86 -1.98 13.51 -17.52
C TRP A 86 -1.76 13.54 -16.02
N TYR A 87 -2.18 12.49 -15.32
CA TYR A 87 -1.93 12.33 -13.90
C TYR A 87 -1.56 10.89 -13.52
N PRO A 88 -0.68 10.73 -12.52
CA PRO A 88 -0.33 9.42 -11.99
C PRO A 88 -1.28 8.95 -10.89
N VAL A 89 -1.52 7.64 -10.85
CA VAL A 89 -2.19 6.93 -9.75
C VAL A 89 -1.34 5.72 -9.37
N ASP A 90 -0.95 5.61 -8.11
CA ASP A 90 -0.22 4.46 -7.56
C ASP A 90 -1.13 3.76 -6.56
N ILE A 91 -1.35 2.46 -6.73
CA ILE A 91 -2.33 1.68 -5.96
C ILE A 91 -1.61 0.49 -5.34
N GLU A 92 -1.82 0.26 -4.05
CA GLU A 92 -1.46 -0.97 -3.38
C GLU A 92 -2.71 -1.64 -2.81
N ILE A 93 -2.85 -2.94 -3.09
CA ILE A 93 -3.97 -3.76 -2.65
C ILE A 93 -3.56 -4.51 -1.40
N ASN A 94 -4.28 -4.27 -0.29
CA ASN A 94 -4.05 -4.94 0.98
C ASN A 94 -5.38 -5.25 1.66
N ASN A 95 -5.56 -6.50 2.06
CA ASN A 95 -6.75 -6.99 2.78
C ASN A 95 -8.06 -6.61 2.06
N GLN A 96 -8.08 -6.79 0.74
CA GLN A 96 -9.21 -6.45 -0.13
C GLN A 96 -9.60 -4.96 -0.11
N ASN A 97 -8.70 -4.11 0.35
CA ASN A 97 -8.85 -2.66 0.36
C ASN A 97 -7.70 -2.01 -0.43
N LEU A 98 -7.85 -0.73 -0.74
CA LEU A 98 -6.88 0.04 -1.52
C LEU A 98 -6.18 1.09 -0.67
N SER A 99 -4.87 1.19 -0.82
CA SER A 99 -4.10 2.39 -0.52
C SER A 99 -3.72 3.04 -1.85
N VAL A 100 -4.05 4.31 -2.05
CA VAL A 100 -3.91 5.00 -3.34
C VAL A 100 -3.17 6.31 -3.17
N LEU A 101 -2.15 6.57 -3.99
CA LEU A 101 -1.42 7.82 -4.03
C LEU A 101 -1.61 8.50 -5.40
N ILE A 102 -2.04 9.76 -5.38
CA ILE A 102 -2.27 10.60 -6.57
C ILE A 102 -1.38 11.86 -6.44
N PRO A 103 -0.09 11.78 -6.82
CA PRO A 103 0.88 12.87 -6.65
C PRO A 103 0.84 13.87 -7.81
N GLU A 104 -0.34 14.42 -8.11
CA GLU A 104 -0.55 15.25 -9.30
C GLU A 104 0.35 16.49 -9.36
N ALA A 105 1.12 16.65 -10.44
CA ALA A 105 2.11 17.74 -10.53
C ALA A 105 1.52 19.12 -10.87
N GLY A 106 0.50 19.17 -11.74
CA GLY A 106 -0.07 20.41 -12.30
C GLY A 106 -1.49 20.77 -11.83
N PHE A 107 -2.10 19.94 -10.97
CA PHE A 107 -3.44 20.06 -10.40
C PHE A 107 -4.62 20.23 -11.39
N SER A 108 -5.56 19.29 -11.41
CA SER A 108 -6.71 19.29 -12.31
C SER A 108 -7.97 18.74 -11.63
N PRO A 109 -9.18 19.17 -12.04
CA PRO A 109 -10.44 18.51 -11.66
C PRO A 109 -10.46 17.00 -11.97
N SER A 110 -9.69 16.53 -12.96
CA SER A 110 -9.65 15.12 -13.35
C SER A 110 -9.24 14.19 -12.18
N THR A 111 -8.35 14.63 -11.29
CA THR A 111 -7.96 13.83 -10.13
C THR A 111 -9.00 13.81 -9.01
N ALA A 112 -9.87 14.83 -8.94
CA ALA A 112 -11.04 14.80 -8.07
C ALA A 112 -12.04 13.75 -8.56
N ASN A 113 -12.26 13.68 -9.87
CA ASN A 113 -13.13 12.65 -10.48
C ASN A 113 -12.57 11.25 -10.25
N ALA A 114 -11.27 11.04 -10.45
CA ALA A 114 -10.61 9.77 -10.14
C ALA A 114 -10.76 9.38 -8.66
N THR A 115 -10.53 10.33 -7.74
CA THR A 115 -10.71 10.12 -6.29
C THR A 115 -12.15 9.72 -5.97
N SER A 116 -13.12 10.45 -6.54
CA SER A 116 -14.56 10.19 -6.37
C SER A 116 -14.95 8.77 -6.84
N LEU A 117 -14.48 8.39 -8.04
CA LEU A 117 -14.70 7.08 -8.66
C LEU A 117 -14.12 5.93 -7.81
N ILE A 118 -12.91 6.10 -7.29
CA ILE A 118 -12.26 5.10 -6.44
C ILE A 118 -13.03 4.94 -5.12
N LEU A 119 -13.45 6.04 -4.49
CA LEU A 119 -14.22 5.99 -3.24
C LEU A 119 -15.62 5.40 -3.43
N ASP A 120 -16.24 5.54 -4.60
CA ASP A 120 -17.51 4.86 -4.91
C ASP A 120 -17.34 3.34 -5.00
N ALA A 121 -16.22 2.89 -5.58
CA ALA A 121 -15.91 1.47 -5.69
C ALA A 121 -15.41 0.88 -4.36
N PHE A 122 -14.60 1.65 -3.63
CA PHE A 122 -13.91 1.27 -2.40
C PHE A 122 -14.06 2.37 -1.32
N PRO A 123 -15.20 2.41 -0.60
CA PRO A 123 -15.49 3.48 0.37
C PRO A 123 -14.52 3.59 1.56
N LYS A 124 -13.69 2.56 1.76
CA LYS A 124 -12.69 2.50 2.83
C LYS A 124 -11.26 2.70 2.33
N ALA A 125 -11.08 3.08 1.06
CA ALA A 125 -9.75 3.25 0.50
C ALA A 125 -9.00 4.40 1.17
N ASP A 126 -7.73 4.18 1.50
CA ASP A 126 -6.82 5.20 2.00
C ASP A 126 -6.23 5.96 0.79
N ILE A 127 -6.82 7.11 0.44
CA ILE A 127 -6.36 7.91 -0.70
C ILE A 127 -5.53 9.10 -0.23
N TYR A 128 -4.32 9.23 -0.76
CA TYR A 128 -3.40 10.35 -0.55
C TYR A 128 -3.32 11.16 -1.84
N ARG A 129 -3.72 12.43 -1.80
CA ARG A 129 -3.74 13.30 -2.97
C ARG A 129 -2.93 14.56 -2.73
N PHE A 130 -2.11 14.92 -3.72
CA PHE A 130 -1.37 16.17 -3.69
C PHE A 130 -2.29 17.37 -3.97
N TYR A 131 -2.13 18.43 -3.19
CA TYR A 131 -2.79 19.71 -3.40
C TYR A 131 -1.74 20.82 -3.55
N PRO A 132 -1.95 21.75 -4.50
CA PRO A 132 -1.12 22.93 -4.60
C PRO A 132 -1.36 23.84 -3.39
N GLU A 133 -0.34 24.65 -3.06
CA GLU A 133 -0.46 25.67 -2.02
C GLU A 133 -0.74 27.02 -2.65
N THR A 134 -1.70 27.76 -2.09
CA THR A 134 -1.97 29.13 -2.51
C THR A 134 -1.66 30.10 -1.37
N GLU A 135 -0.85 31.11 -1.65
CA GLU A 135 -0.51 32.18 -0.71
C GLU A 135 -0.78 33.54 -1.34
N THR A 136 -1.26 34.49 -0.55
CA THR A 136 -1.38 35.89 -0.97
C THR A 136 -0.08 36.62 -0.67
N HIS A 137 0.65 37.00 -1.71
CA HIS A 137 1.89 37.76 -1.60
C HIS A 137 1.74 39.13 -2.28
N LEU A 138 1.92 40.21 -1.51
CA LEU A 138 1.75 41.60 -1.98
C LEU A 138 0.39 41.84 -2.66
N GLY A 139 -0.69 41.29 -2.09
CA GLY A 139 -2.04 41.41 -2.64
C GLY A 139 -2.32 40.57 -3.88
N ARG A 140 -1.38 39.71 -4.32
CA ARG A 140 -1.58 38.78 -5.45
C ARG A 140 -1.56 37.34 -4.95
N GLN A 141 -2.56 36.55 -5.35
CA GLN A 141 -2.53 35.11 -5.11
C GLN A 141 -1.43 34.47 -5.96
N ARG A 142 -0.63 33.62 -5.33
CA ARG A 142 0.37 32.76 -5.98
C ARG A 142 0.06 31.33 -5.63
N THR A 143 -0.02 30.49 -6.66
CA THR A 143 -0.21 29.06 -6.51
C THR A 143 1.10 28.34 -6.80
N TYR A 144 1.54 27.50 -5.86
CA TYR A 144 2.74 26.70 -5.96
C TYR A 144 2.37 25.29 -6.39
N MET A 145 2.97 24.86 -7.50
CA MET A 145 2.76 23.55 -8.12
C MET A 145 4.11 22.89 -8.41
N ILE A 146 4.13 21.56 -8.55
CA ILE A 146 5.34 20.84 -8.94
C ILE A 146 5.67 21.17 -10.40
N GLN A 147 4.66 21.15 -11.27
CA GLN A 147 4.75 21.57 -12.67
C GLN A 147 4.26 23.01 -12.82
N ALA A 148 4.98 23.83 -13.58
CA ALA A 148 4.62 25.20 -13.89
C ALA A 148 4.24 25.41 -15.37
N ASP A 149 4.70 24.55 -16.29
CA ASP A 149 4.31 24.58 -17.71
C ASP A 149 3.02 23.79 -17.99
N GLY A 150 2.45 23.95 -19.20
CA GLY A 150 1.24 23.23 -19.63
C GLY A 150 1.49 21.91 -20.38
N GLU A 151 2.75 21.54 -20.64
CA GLU A 151 3.11 20.54 -21.66
C GLU A 151 3.79 19.29 -21.07
N SER A 152 4.29 19.40 -19.84
CA SER A 152 5.10 18.35 -19.20
C SER A 152 4.30 17.33 -18.40
N CYS A 153 2.97 17.41 -18.33
CA CYS A 153 2.15 16.57 -17.44
C CYS A 153 2.37 15.06 -17.63
N SER A 154 2.50 14.60 -18.88
CA SER A 154 2.84 13.21 -19.21
C SER A 154 4.21 12.78 -18.67
N LYS A 155 5.20 13.67 -18.74
CA LYS A 155 6.57 13.43 -18.27
C LYS A 155 6.61 13.38 -16.75
N TYR A 156 5.90 14.29 -16.07
CA TYR A 156 5.77 14.28 -14.61
C TYR A 156 5.07 13.01 -14.12
N ALA A 157 3.93 12.63 -14.73
CA ALA A 157 3.21 11.42 -14.35
C ALA A 157 4.14 10.18 -14.40
N LEU A 158 4.86 9.97 -15.51
CA LEU A 158 5.81 8.87 -15.63
C LEU A 158 7.01 9.02 -14.66
N GLN A 159 7.58 10.20 -14.51
CA GLN A 159 8.71 10.43 -13.61
C GLN A 159 8.36 10.10 -12.16
N GLN A 160 7.17 10.50 -11.71
CA GLN A 160 6.67 10.23 -10.37
C GLN A 160 6.44 8.74 -10.19
N LEU A 161 5.70 8.07 -11.07
CA LEU A 161 5.47 6.62 -10.98
C LEU A 161 6.78 5.82 -10.98
N PHE A 162 7.74 6.18 -11.85
CA PHE A 162 9.04 5.51 -11.94
C PHE A 162 9.89 5.71 -10.67
N SER A 163 9.68 6.82 -9.97
CA SER A 163 10.40 7.14 -8.75
C SER A 163 9.76 6.46 -7.55
N LEU A 164 8.43 6.51 -7.44
CA LEU A 164 7.65 5.86 -6.40
C LEU A 164 7.85 4.34 -6.41
N ASN A 165 7.93 3.72 -7.58
CA ASN A 165 8.09 2.26 -7.70
C ASN A 165 9.37 1.73 -7.04
N LYS A 166 10.37 2.58 -6.84
CA LYS A 166 11.64 2.17 -6.19
C LYS A 166 11.46 1.87 -4.70
N ASN A 167 10.49 2.50 -4.04
CA ASN A 167 10.19 2.25 -2.65
C ASN A 167 9.08 1.20 -2.55
N LYS A 168 9.44 -0.06 -2.29
CA LYS A 168 8.48 -1.17 -2.21
C LYS A 168 7.54 -1.09 -1.00
N ASP A 169 7.95 -0.38 0.06
CA ASP A 169 7.18 -0.23 1.29
C ASP A 169 6.41 1.12 1.36
N LEU A 170 6.33 1.86 0.25
CA LEU A 170 5.79 3.21 0.21
C LEU A 170 4.39 3.32 0.84
N HIS A 171 3.42 2.54 0.37
CA HIS A 171 2.04 2.63 0.85
C HIS A 171 1.94 2.26 2.33
N HIS A 172 2.73 1.29 2.77
CA HIS A 172 2.82 0.93 4.17
C HIS A 172 3.38 2.07 5.04
N GLN A 173 4.41 2.78 4.57
CA GLN A 173 4.95 3.96 5.25
C GLN A 173 3.92 5.09 5.31
N LEU A 174 3.21 5.34 4.20
CA LEU A 174 2.11 6.32 4.16
C LEU A 174 1.00 5.97 5.15
N MET A 175 0.67 4.68 5.31
CA MET A 175 -0.30 4.21 6.30
C MET A 175 0.17 4.48 7.73
N GLN A 176 1.43 4.18 8.04
CA GLN A 176 2.03 4.47 9.35
C GLN A 176 2.06 5.97 9.65
N ASN A 177 2.22 6.80 8.62
CA ASN A 177 2.30 8.25 8.70
C ASN A 177 0.97 8.95 8.43
N GLN A 178 -0.17 8.25 8.40
CA GLN A 178 -1.49 8.82 8.11
C GLN A 178 -1.82 10.05 8.96
N GLY A 179 -1.40 10.03 10.22
CA GLY A 179 -1.62 11.13 11.16
C GLY A 179 -0.91 12.44 10.82
N LEU A 180 0.00 12.45 9.85
CA LEU A 180 0.67 13.66 9.36
C LEU A 180 -0.11 14.40 8.28
N PHE A 181 -1.11 13.76 7.68
CA PHE A 181 -1.87 14.32 6.56
C PHE A 181 -3.20 14.93 7.04
N GLU A 182 -3.56 16.06 6.45
CA GLU A 182 -4.88 16.66 6.65
C GLU A 182 -5.94 15.81 5.96
N ILE A 183 -7.16 15.78 6.52
CA ILE A 183 -8.31 15.18 5.84
C ILE A 183 -9.03 16.26 5.06
N GLU A 184 -9.20 16.05 3.76
CA GLU A 184 -9.91 16.93 2.84
C GLU A 184 -11.17 16.22 2.33
N SER A 185 -12.23 16.98 2.02
CA SER A 185 -13.43 16.42 1.41
C SER A 185 -13.68 16.98 0.02
N LEU A 186 -13.96 16.10 -0.95
CA LEU A 186 -14.37 16.54 -2.30
C LEU A 186 -15.70 17.30 -2.29
N TYR A 187 -16.62 16.91 -1.39
CA TYR A 187 -17.97 17.47 -1.29
C TYR A 187 -18.30 17.71 0.19
N PRO A 188 -17.75 18.77 0.81
CA PRO A 188 -17.82 18.98 2.27
C PRO A 188 -19.25 19.23 2.79
N LYS A 189 -20.20 19.55 1.88
CA LYS A 189 -21.61 19.77 2.20
C LYS A 189 -22.52 18.57 1.89
N ALA A 190 -21.96 17.47 1.37
CA ALA A 190 -22.74 16.26 1.11
C ALA A 190 -23.04 15.52 2.42
N GLU A 191 -24.15 14.79 2.47
CA GLU A 191 -24.55 13.97 3.62
C GLU A 191 -23.47 12.92 3.97
N ASN A 192 -22.83 12.35 2.94
CA ASN A 192 -21.70 11.44 3.07
C ASN A 192 -20.49 12.02 2.33
N PRO A 193 -19.70 12.89 3.00
CA PRO A 193 -18.55 13.53 2.36
C PRO A 193 -17.49 12.49 1.99
N LYS A 194 -17.11 12.47 0.72
CA LYS A 194 -15.97 11.67 0.24
C LYS A 194 -14.68 12.30 0.74
N GLN A 195 -14.04 11.64 1.71
CA GLN A 195 -12.85 12.11 2.40
C GLN A 195 -11.60 11.39 1.91
N HIS A 196 -10.48 12.12 1.88
CA HIS A 196 -9.16 11.60 1.54
C HIS A 196 -8.08 12.38 2.28
N TYR A 197 -6.87 11.82 2.34
CA TYR A 197 -5.70 12.46 2.90
C TYR A 197 -5.10 13.45 1.90
N LYS A 198 -4.95 14.69 2.32
CA LYS A 198 -4.32 15.76 1.58
C LYS A 198 -2.87 15.90 2.03
N PHE A 199 -1.98 16.02 1.05
CA PHE A 199 -0.61 16.46 1.25
C PHE A 199 -0.24 17.56 0.24
N SER A 200 0.70 18.41 0.59
CA SER A 200 1.18 19.56 -0.18
C SER A 200 2.69 19.71 0.01
N PHE A 201 3.26 20.88 -0.30
CA PHE A 201 4.68 21.12 -0.06
C PHE A 201 5.05 21.18 1.43
N SER A 202 4.16 21.72 2.27
CA SER A 202 4.41 21.97 3.69
C SER A 202 4.03 20.80 4.61
N ASN A 203 3.10 19.93 4.20
CA ASN A 203 2.64 18.79 5.00
C ASN A 203 2.86 17.44 4.29
N CYS A 204 4.06 17.25 3.77
CA CYS A 204 4.47 16.01 3.11
C CYS A 204 5.30 15.12 4.04
N SER A 205 5.20 13.80 3.86
CA SER A 205 6.07 12.84 4.53
C SER A 205 7.40 12.59 3.76
N PRO A 206 8.48 12.18 4.45
CA PRO A 206 9.80 11.94 3.83
C PRO A 206 9.80 10.95 2.67
N GLU A 207 9.03 9.87 2.75
CA GLU A 207 8.95 8.83 1.73
C GLU A 207 8.40 9.34 0.37
N LEU A 208 7.74 10.49 0.38
CA LEU A 208 7.22 11.17 -0.81
C LEU A 208 8.22 12.17 -1.42
N ALA A 209 9.37 12.44 -0.81
CA ALA A 209 10.36 13.41 -1.31
C ALA A 209 10.71 13.23 -2.80
N VAL A 210 10.70 11.98 -3.28
CA VAL A 210 11.01 11.61 -4.66
C VAL A 210 10.06 12.19 -5.72
N ILE A 211 8.85 12.63 -5.36
CA ILE A 211 7.89 13.25 -6.29
C ILE A 211 8.25 14.70 -6.61
N PHE A 212 9.03 15.36 -5.74
CA PHE A 212 9.43 16.77 -5.89
C PHE A 212 10.76 16.96 -6.61
N LYS A 213 11.42 15.86 -7.02
CA LYS A 213 12.73 15.92 -7.70
C LYS A 213 12.75 16.82 -8.93
N ALA A 214 11.61 16.88 -9.61
CA ALA A 214 11.45 17.62 -10.85
C ALA A 214 10.65 18.91 -10.65
N THR A 215 10.36 19.35 -9.42
CA THR A 215 9.66 20.63 -9.16
C THR A 215 10.30 21.74 -10.00
N GLN A 216 9.51 22.44 -10.80
CA GLN A 216 10.03 23.35 -11.83
C GLN A 216 10.43 24.71 -11.25
N SER A 217 9.58 25.24 -10.37
CA SER A 217 9.75 26.56 -9.74
C SER A 217 10.63 26.47 -8.51
N THR A 218 11.67 27.30 -8.45
CA THR A 218 12.51 27.49 -7.25
C THR A 218 11.69 27.91 -6.04
N SER A 219 10.79 28.88 -6.22
CA SER A 219 9.90 29.32 -5.14
C SER A 219 8.93 28.24 -4.66
N ALA A 220 8.51 27.31 -5.52
CA ALA A 220 7.71 26.16 -5.09
C ALA A 220 8.56 25.14 -4.32
N PHE A 221 9.78 24.85 -4.80
CA PHE A 221 10.71 23.96 -4.12
C PHE A 221 11.10 24.46 -2.72
N GLU A 222 11.22 25.79 -2.56
CA GLU A 222 11.55 26.42 -1.29
C GLU A 222 10.51 26.17 -0.20
N ARG A 223 9.24 25.88 -0.57
CA ARG A 223 8.15 25.55 0.36
C ARG A 223 8.34 24.22 1.08
N LEU A 224 9.16 23.32 0.54
CA LEU A 224 9.46 22.06 1.20
C LEU A 224 10.23 22.31 2.51
N SER A 225 9.91 21.53 3.53
CA SER A 225 10.68 21.56 4.77
C SER A 225 12.12 21.03 4.56
N ASP A 226 13.02 21.40 5.47
CA ASP A 226 14.41 20.97 5.40
C ASP A 226 14.58 19.46 5.55
N SER A 227 13.67 18.78 6.27
CA SER A 227 13.68 17.32 6.35
C SER A 227 13.46 16.71 4.97
N ILE A 228 12.44 17.14 4.24
CA ILE A 228 12.14 16.65 2.88
C ILE A 228 13.28 16.98 1.90
N LYS A 229 13.86 18.18 1.99
CA LYS A 229 14.99 18.60 1.14
C LYS A 229 16.25 17.73 1.35
N LYS A 230 16.44 17.15 2.53
CA LYS A 230 17.59 16.30 2.88
C LYS A 230 17.38 14.82 2.56
N GLU A 231 16.18 14.41 2.17
CA GLU A 231 15.91 13.00 1.85
C GLU A 231 16.70 12.54 0.62
N PRO A 232 17.29 11.33 0.62
CA PRO A 232 17.97 10.77 -0.53
C PRO A 232 16.98 10.36 -1.63
N VAL A 233 17.18 10.86 -2.84
CA VAL A 233 16.22 10.69 -3.95
C VAL A 233 16.73 9.85 -5.12
N ASN A 234 17.94 9.30 -4.99
CA ASN A 234 18.49 8.37 -5.97
C ASN A 234 19.43 7.34 -5.34
N THR A 235 19.84 6.34 -6.13
CA THR A 235 20.70 5.24 -5.68
C THR A 235 22.13 5.66 -5.37
N LYS A 236 22.53 6.90 -5.70
CA LYS A 236 23.83 7.47 -5.34
C LYS A 236 23.81 8.16 -3.97
N GLY A 237 22.65 8.21 -3.30
CA GLY A 237 22.48 8.91 -2.03
C GLY A 237 22.38 10.44 -2.16
N GLU A 238 22.25 10.98 -3.38
CA GLU A 238 22.05 12.42 -3.59
C GLU A 238 20.72 12.85 -2.94
N THR A 239 20.78 13.88 -2.12
CA THR A 239 19.61 14.48 -1.46
C THR A 239 18.70 15.18 -2.48
N LEU A 240 17.44 15.42 -2.10
CA LEU A 240 16.50 16.15 -2.94
C LEU A 240 17.03 17.55 -3.30
N GLN A 241 17.64 18.26 -2.34
CA GLN A 241 18.22 19.59 -2.57
C GLN A 241 19.42 19.57 -3.52
N GLU A 242 20.33 18.61 -3.37
CA GLU A 242 21.46 18.45 -4.28
C GLU A 242 20.99 18.13 -5.70
N TYR A 243 20.03 17.19 -5.82
CA TYR A 243 19.42 16.86 -7.10
C TYR A 243 18.78 18.09 -7.73
N PHE A 244 17.98 18.84 -6.98
CA PHE A 244 17.31 20.05 -7.48
C PHE A 244 18.33 21.08 -7.97
N ARG A 245 19.33 21.43 -7.16
CA ARG A 245 20.36 22.42 -7.50
C ARG A 245 21.13 22.07 -8.77
N ARG A 246 21.46 20.80 -8.98
CA ARG A 246 22.15 20.34 -10.21
C ARG A 246 21.32 20.53 -11.48
N HIS A 247 20.01 20.64 -11.35
CA HIS A 247 19.06 20.77 -12.46
C HIS A 247 18.54 22.19 -12.65
N VAL A 248 18.77 23.10 -11.69
CA VAL A 248 18.44 24.51 -11.84
C VAL A 248 19.42 25.17 -12.81
N ARG A 249 18.87 25.83 -13.84
CA ARG A 249 19.64 26.62 -14.80
C ARG A 249 19.05 28.03 -14.86
N SER A 250 19.92 29.04 -14.97
CA SER A 250 19.52 30.40 -15.30
C SER A 250 19.74 30.58 -16.79
N GLU A 251 18.68 30.70 -17.57
CA GLU A 251 18.79 31.19 -18.94
C GLU A 251 18.88 32.72 -18.91
N SER A 252 19.55 33.32 -19.89
CA SER A 252 20.08 34.69 -19.85
C SER A 252 19.05 35.81 -19.63
N THR A 253 17.76 35.51 -19.67
CA THR A 253 16.65 36.46 -19.49
C THR A 253 15.53 35.96 -18.59
N GLU A 254 15.64 34.78 -17.97
CA GLU A 254 14.56 34.17 -17.18
C GLU A 254 14.96 33.88 -15.73
N ARG A 255 13.96 33.83 -14.84
CA ARG A 255 14.17 33.39 -13.46
C ARG A 255 14.70 31.94 -13.48
N PRO A 256 15.66 31.57 -12.60
CA PRO A 256 16.16 30.21 -12.56
C PRO A 256 15.03 29.20 -12.35
N GLN A 257 14.99 28.18 -13.21
CA GLN A 257 14.03 27.07 -13.14
C GLN A 257 14.77 25.74 -13.18
N SER A 258 14.18 24.73 -12.54
CA SER A 258 14.67 23.36 -12.65
C SER A 258 14.32 22.77 -14.00
N ARG A 259 15.33 22.22 -14.70
CA ARG A 259 15.16 21.45 -15.93
C ARG A 259 15.03 19.94 -15.68
N GLY A 260 14.73 19.54 -14.44
CA GLY A 260 14.70 18.13 -14.01
C GLY A 260 13.78 17.24 -14.83
N VAL A 261 12.61 17.75 -15.25
CA VAL A 261 11.68 17.00 -16.10
C VAL A 261 12.17 16.86 -17.55
N PHE A 262 12.89 17.86 -18.07
CA PHE A 262 13.48 17.82 -19.42
C PHE A 262 14.69 16.88 -19.47
N ASP A 263 15.52 16.87 -18.42
CA ASP A 263 16.61 15.89 -18.30
C ASP A 263 16.05 14.46 -18.15
N PHE A 264 14.89 14.29 -17.49
CA PHE A 264 14.16 13.02 -17.49
C PHE A 264 13.68 12.64 -18.90
N LYS A 265 13.07 13.57 -19.64
CA LYS A 265 12.64 13.40 -21.06
C LYS A 265 13.82 12.91 -21.91
N ALA A 266 14.94 13.64 -21.91
CA ALA A 266 16.14 13.30 -22.68
C ALA A 266 16.65 11.88 -22.39
N LYS A 267 16.63 11.47 -21.11
CA LYS A 267 16.98 10.10 -20.72
C LYS A 267 16.00 9.07 -21.27
N GLN A 268 14.70 9.31 -21.17
CA GLN A 268 13.68 8.38 -21.67
C GLN A 268 13.69 8.27 -23.18
N ILE A 269 13.98 9.35 -23.91
CA ILE A 269 14.14 9.33 -25.38
C ILE A 269 15.19 8.29 -25.78
N SER A 270 16.38 8.36 -25.19
CA SER A 270 17.49 7.45 -25.52
C SER A 270 17.12 5.99 -25.21
N GLU A 271 16.59 5.74 -24.01
CA GLU A 271 16.20 4.38 -23.58
C GLU A 271 15.07 3.80 -24.45
N THR A 272 14.06 4.62 -24.77
CA THR A 272 12.89 4.19 -25.56
C THR A 272 13.27 3.98 -27.02
N LYS A 273 14.10 4.84 -27.63
CA LYS A 273 14.59 4.63 -29.00
C LYS A 273 15.37 3.32 -29.12
N HIS A 274 16.21 3.00 -28.14
CA HIS A 274 16.95 1.73 -28.12
C HIS A 274 16.00 0.53 -28.03
N PHE A 275 15.06 0.57 -27.08
CA PHE A 275 14.05 -0.47 -26.92
C PHE A 275 13.24 -0.68 -28.20
N LEU A 276 12.64 0.40 -28.74
CA LEU A 276 11.84 0.32 -29.96
C LEU A 276 12.66 -0.24 -31.11
N LYS A 277 13.90 0.23 -31.34
CA LYS A 277 14.77 -0.31 -32.41
C LYS A 277 15.03 -1.81 -32.25
N SER A 278 15.13 -2.33 -31.03
CA SER A 278 15.32 -3.77 -30.77
C SER A 278 14.09 -4.64 -31.07
N LEU A 279 12.90 -4.06 -31.14
CA LEU A 279 11.67 -4.79 -31.44
C LEU A 279 11.59 -5.20 -32.92
N LYS A 280 11.21 -6.46 -33.13
CA LYS A 280 10.76 -6.96 -34.44
C LYS A 280 9.53 -6.17 -34.92
N LYS A 281 9.28 -6.16 -36.24
CA LYS A 281 8.21 -5.35 -36.88
C LYS A 281 6.84 -5.58 -36.23
N ASP A 282 6.51 -6.82 -35.90
CA ASP A 282 5.22 -7.18 -35.29
C ASP A 282 5.17 -6.91 -33.79
N GLY A 283 6.32 -6.94 -33.10
CA GLY A 283 6.39 -6.70 -31.65
C GLY A 283 5.95 -5.29 -31.25
N TYR A 284 6.18 -4.29 -32.10
CA TYR A 284 5.65 -2.93 -31.85
C TYR A 284 4.12 -2.88 -31.92
N LYS A 285 3.52 -3.51 -32.94
CA LYS A 285 2.06 -3.55 -33.09
C LYS A 285 1.42 -4.34 -31.95
N GLU A 286 2.05 -5.44 -31.55
CA GLU A 286 1.63 -6.24 -30.41
C GLU A 286 1.61 -5.39 -29.15
N ILE A 287 2.72 -4.73 -28.80
CA ILE A 287 2.82 -3.85 -27.63
C ILE A 287 1.72 -2.79 -27.63
N MET A 288 1.50 -2.08 -28.74
CA MET A 288 0.46 -1.04 -28.78
C MET A 288 -0.94 -1.61 -28.62
N LYS A 289 -1.20 -2.81 -29.18
CA LYS A 289 -2.49 -3.49 -29.07
C LYS A 289 -2.74 -4.02 -27.67
N THR A 290 -1.75 -4.64 -27.03
CA THR A 290 -1.88 -5.16 -25.66
C THR A 290 -1.95 -4.01 -24.67
N SER A 291 -1.11 -2.97 -24.80
CA SER A 291 -1.07 -1.86 -23.83
C SER A 291 -2.44 -1.21 -23.63
N ALA A 292 -3.22 -1.01 -24.70
CA ALA A 292 -4.59 -0.48 -24.66
C ALA A 292 -5.60 -1.35 -23.87
N ARG A 293 -5.28 -2.62 -23.56
CA ARG A 293 -6.15 -3.55 -22.81
C ARG A 293 -5.49 -4.11 -21.53
N THR A 294 -4.18 -3.91 -21.38
CA THR A 294 -3.34 -4.61 -20.40
C THR A 294 -3.75 -4.43 -18.94
N GLY A 295 -4.30 -3.28 -18.54
CA GLY A 295 -4.72 -3.07 -17.15
C GLY A 295 -5.88 -4.00 -16.76
N ILE A 296 -6.89 -4.12 -17.61
CA ILE A 296 -8.04 -5.01 -17.41
C ILE A 296 -7.61 -6.46 -17.65
N ASP A 297 -6.85 -6.73 -18.72
CA ASP A 297 -6.35 -8.08 -19.00
C ASP A 297 -5.51 -8.62 -17.83
N PHE A 298 -4.68 -7.78 -17.19
CA PHE A 298 -3.91 -8.14 -15.99
C PHE A 298 -4.81 -8.59 -14.83
N LEU A 299 -5.93 -7.91 -14.61
CA LEU A 299 -6.89 -8.26 -13.55
C LEU A 299 -7.69 -9.53 -13.86
N THR A 300 -7.84 -9.88 -15.14
CA THR A 300 -8.64 -11.03 -15.59
C THR A 300 -7.83 -12.32 -15.80
N GLN A 301 -6.50 -12.29 -15.69
CA GLN A 301 -5.66 -13.49 -15.84
C GLN A 301 -5.94 -14.53 -14.72
N GLU A 302 -6.27 -15.77 -15.10
CA GLU A 302 -6.59 -16.89 -14.19
C GLU A 302 -5.45 -17.29 -13.23
N LYS A 303 -4.24 -16.72 -13.36
CA LYS A 303 -3.07 -17.05 -12.54
C LYS A 303 -2.29 -15.81 -12.15
N PHE A 304 -2.57 -15.26 -10.96
CA PHE A 304 -1.54 -14.59 -10.17
C PHE A 304 -0.53 -15.65 -9.70
N ASN A 305 0.37 -16.07 -10.61
CA ASN A 305 1.45 -17.01 -10.29
C ASN A 305 2.48 -16.31 -9.40
N LEU A 306 2.20 -16.25 -8.10
CA LEU A 306 3.21 -15.97 -7.09
C LEU A 306 4.18 -17.15 -7.07
N LYS A 307 5.44 -16.90 -7.43
CA LYS A 307 6.55 -17.61 -6.77
C LYS A 307 6.42 -17.29 -5.28
N SER A 308 5.83 -18.21 -4.54
CA SER A 308 5.65 -18.09 -3.09
C SER A 308 7.01 -17.82 -2.43
N GLU A 309 7.17 -16.64 -1.83
CA GLU A 309 8.30 -16.41 -0.95
C GLU A 309 8.22 -17.36 0.26
N PRO A 310 9.37 -17.83 0.80
CA PRO A 310 9.38 -18.80 1.88
C PRO A 310 8.73 -18.27 3.16
N MET A 311 7.92 -19.12 3.80
CA MET A 311 7.07 -18.86 4.97
C MET A 311 7.74 -18.17 6.17
N GLY A 312 9.08 -18.17 6.27
CA GLY A 312 9.80 -17.41 7.31
C GLY A 312 9.50 -15.90 7.26
N LYS A 313 9.23 -15.35 6.06
CA LYS A 313 8.83 -13.94 5.90
C LYS A 313 7.39 -13.65 6.31
N ARG A 314 6.49 -14.64 6.22
CA ARG A 314 5.06 -14.48 6.52
C ARG A 314 4.80 -14.22 8.01
N SER A 315 5.49 -14.95 8.88
CA SER A 315 5.45 -14.69 10.34
C SER A 315 6.04 -13.33 10.74
N LEU A 316 7.00 -12.82 9.96
CA LEU A 316 7.57 -11.48 10.17
C LEU A 316 6.58 -10.40 9.74
N ILE A 317 5.86 -10.63 8.64
CA ILE A 317 4.81 -9.76 8.11
C ILE A 317 3.63 -9.71 9.09
N GLU A 318 3.16 -10.85 9.61
CA GLU A 318 2.07 -10.89 10.59
C GLU A 318 2.44 -10.21 11.91
N HIS A 319 3.69 -10.39 12.38
CA HIS A 319 4.17 -9.68 13.55
C HIS A 319 4.30 -8.17 13.29
N LYS A 320 4.72 -7.77 12.08
CA LYS A 320 4.76 -6.36 11.65
C LYS A 320 3.34 -5.78 11.65
N GLN A 321 2.39 -6.46 11.00
CA GLN A 321 0.98 -6.07 10.95
C GLN A 321 0.33 -5.95 12.34
N THR A 322 0.59 -6.91 13.25
CA THR A 322 0.07 -6.87 14.63
C THR A 322 0.65 -5.67 15.40
N ARG A 323 1.94 -5.36 15.18
CA ARG A 323 2.58 -4.17 15.77
C ARG A 323 2.02 -2.88 15.19
N ASP A 324 1.79 -2.82 13.89
CA ASP A 324 1.29 -1.62 13.24
C ASP A 324 -0.15 -1.34 13.67
N LEU A 325 -0.99 -2.38 13.80
CA LEU A 325 -2.33 -2.28 14.38
C LEU A 325 -2.28 -1.81 15.85
N PHE A 326 -1.35 -2.35 16.65
CA PHE A 326 -1.13 -1.91 18.03
C PHE A 326 -0.81 -0.41 18.11
N LEU A 327 0.15 0.06 17.30
CA LEU A 327 0.56 1.48 17.28
C LEU A 327 -0.54 2.40 16.74
N GLN A 328 -1.34 1.95 15.77
CA GLN A 328 -2.48 2.69 15.24
C GLN A 328 -3.52 2.93 16.34
N LYS A 329 -3.90 1.88 17.07
CA LYS A 329 -4.87 1.97 18.18
C LYS A 329 -4.35 2.84 19.31
N LEU A 330 -3.06 2.73 19.63
CA LEU A 330 -2.40 3.55 20.63
C LEU A 330 -2.41 5.05 20.26
N ASN A 331 -2.10 5.38 18.99
CA ASN A 331 -2.17 6.75 18.49
C ASN A 331 -3.60 7.32 18.48
N GLN A 332 -4.58 6.49 18.16
CA GLN A 332 -5.99 6.86 18.23
C GLN A 332 -6.38 7.23 19.68
N TYR A 333 -6.05 6.35 20.64
CA TYR A 333 -6.30 6.60 22.07
C TYR A 333 -5.68 7.93 22.55
N PHE A 334 -4.41 8.19 22.22
CA PHE A 334 -3.74 9.43 22.62
C PHE A 334 -4.40 10.68 22.03
N ARG A 335 -4.82 10.63 20.77
CA ARG A 335 -5.46 11.76 20.08
C ARG A 335 -6.82 12.08 20.70
N GLU A 336 -7.65 11.07 20.88
CA GLU A 336 -9.00 11.24 21.41
C GLU A 336 -8.94 11.70 22.88
N THR A 337 -8.04 11.14 23.67
CA THR A 337 -7.80 11.56 25.06
C THR A 337 -7.28 13.00 25.14
N SER A 338 -6.34 13.39 24.27
CA SER A 338 -5.82 14.77 24.21
C SER A 338 -6.90 15.76 23.80
N THR A 339 -7.75 15.40 22.83
CA THR A 339 -8.87 16.24 22.38
C THR A 339 -9.87 16.43 23.51
N ALA A 340 -10.19 15.37 24.23
CA ALA A 340 -11.10 15.41 25.38
C ALA A 340 -10.54 16.31 26.51
N LEU A 341 -9.23 16.20 26.82
CA LEU A 341 -8.57 17.06 27.81
C LEU A 341 -8.54 18.54 27.37
N HIS A 342 -8.30 18.80 26.09
CA HIS A 342 -8.27 20.17 25.55
C HIS A 342 -9.63 20.86 25.63
N GLN A 343 -10.73 20.13 25.43
CA GLN A 343 -12.09 20.67 25.53
C GLN A 343 -12.39 21.24 26.94
N VAL A 344 -11.74 20.71 27.98
CA VAL A 344 -11.99 21.13 29.37
C VAL A 344 -10.94 22.10 29.91
N MET A 345 -9.89 22.39 29.14
CA MET A 345 -8.95 23.47 29.42
C MET A 345 -9.58 24.87 29.35
N HIS A 346 -10.75 25.00 28.73
CA HIS A 346 -11.52 26.24 28.69
C HIS A 346 -12.26 26.56 30.00
N SER A 347 -12.27 25.64 30.98
CA SER A 347 -12.85 25.86 32.30
C SER A 347 -11.75 26.27 33.30
N PRO A 348 -11.80 27.48 33.90
CA PRO A 348 -10.76 27.98 34.81
C PRO A 348 -10.47 27.06 36.01
N GLU A 349 -11.48 26.34 36.49
CA GLU A 349 -11.37 25.41 37.63
C GLU A 349 -10.65 24.10 37.28
N LYS A 350 -10.62 23.74 36.00
CA LYS A 350 -10.14 22.44 35.49
C LYS A 350 -8.87 22.57 34.64
N MET A 351 -8.57 23.77 34.16
CA MET A 351 -7.49 24.09 33.23
C MET A 351 -6.12 23.60 33.72
N GLN A 352 -5.76 23.90 34.96
CA GLN A 352 -4.42 23.56 35.48
C GLN A 352 -4.18 22.04 35.50
N LYS A 353 -5.19 21.26 35.90
CA LYS A 353 -5.09 19.81 35.96
C LYS A 353 -5.13 19.17 34.58
N ALA A 354 -5.94 19.71 33.66
CA ALA A 354 -5.98 19.27 32.27
C ALA A 354 -4.64 19.47 31.55
N ILE A 355 -3.96 20.61 31.77
CA ILE A 355 -2.61 20.87 31.23
C ILE A 355 -1.58 19.88 31.77
N GLU A 356 -1.61 19.59 33.08
CA GLU A 356 -0.71 18.61 33.70
C GLU A 356 -0.89 17.20 33.10
N LEU A 357 -2.14 16.76 32.98
CA LEU A 357 -2.49 15.44 32.42
C LEU A 357 -2.14 15.36 30.93
N GLN A 358 -2.32 16.45 30.18
CA GLN A 358 -1.90 16.52 28.78
C GLN A 358 -0.38 16.39 28.62
N GLY A 359 0.40 17.07 29.46
CA GLY A 359 1.87 16.94 29.44
C GLY A 359 2.34 15.52 29.76
N LYS A 360 1.71 14.85 30.73
CA LYS A 360 1.95 13.43 31.04
C LYS A 360 1.60 12.51 29.86
N LEU A 361 0.48 12.78 29.20
CA LEU A 361 -0.01 12.02 28.04
C LEU A 361 0.93 12.15 26.84
N GLU A 362 1.41 13.35 26.54
CA GLU A 362 2.35 13.63 25.46
C GLU A 362 3.71 12.97 25.72
N SER A 363 4.25 13.11 26.94
CA SER A 363 5.51 12.46 27.34
C SER A 363 5.43 10.93 27.26
N LEU A 364 4.30 10.34 27.65
CA LEU A 364 4.11 8.90 27.52
C LEU A 364 4.02 8.47 26.05
N ARG A 365 3.29 9.21 25.21
CA ARG A 365 3.23 8.97 23.77
C ARG A 365 4.62 8.99 23.13
N GLU A 366 5.44 9.98 23.43
CA GLU A 366 6.81 10.06 22.91
C GLU A 366 7.63 8.82 23.27
N ARG A 367 7.50 8.31 24.50
CA ARG A 367 8.21 7.11 24.95
C ARG A 367 7.72 5.85 24.24
N PHE A 368 6.43 5.70 23.99
CA PHE A 368 5.90 4.63 23.13
C PHE A 368 6.47 4.68 21.71
N MET A 369 6.61 5.89 21.13
CA MET A 369 7.15 6.08 19.77
C MET A 369 8.67 5.95 19.69
N ALA A 370 9.38 6.18 20.81
CA ALA A 370 10.84 6.06 20.90
C ALA A 370 11.35 4.62 21.00
N VAL A 371 10.46 3.64 21.27
CA VAL A 371 10.85 2.23 21.33
C VAL A 371 11.30 1.74 19.95
N THR A 372 12.61 1.63 19.79
CA THR A 372 13.24 1.03 18.60
C THR A 372 13.26 -0.50 18.76
N PRO A 373 12.66 -1.28 17.84
CA PRO A 373 12.66 -2.72 17.93
C PRO A 373 14.07 -3.28 17.71
N SER A 374 14.84 -3.45 18.79
CA SER A 374 16.15 -4.09 18.75
C SER A 374 15.99 -5.61 18.62
N SER A 375 15.77 -6.05 17.38
CA SER A 375 15.52 -7.43 16.94
C SER A 375 14.19 -8.02 17.44
N TYR A 376 13.47 -8.69 16.52
CA TYR A 376 12.13 -9.30 16.66
C TYR A 376 11.99 -10.41 17.73
N LYS A 377 12.84 -10.43 18.76
CA LYS A 377 13.01 -11.51 19.74
C LYS A 377 11.99 -11.46 20.90
N LYS A 378 11.29 -10.34 21.11
CA LYS A 378 10.32 -10.13 22.20
C LYS A 378 8.91 -9.86 21.64
N SER A 379 7.86 -10.32 22.34
CA SER A 379 6.46 -9.97 22.04
C SER A 379 6.20 -8.48 22.33
N LEU A 380 5.13 -7.92 21.77
CA LEU A 380 4.70 -6.53 22.05
C LEU A 380 4.37 -6.34 23.53
N ASP A 381 3.69 -7.31 24.14
CA ASP A 381 3.41 -7.31 25.59
C ASP A 381 4.70 -7.16 26.40
N SER A 382 5.75 -7.92 26.07
CA SER A 382 7.05 -7.80 26.77
C SER A 382 7.81 -6.52 26.41
N LEU A 383 7.62 -5.95 25.22
CA LEU A 383 8.35 -4.79 24.74
C LEU A 383 7.78 -3.49 25.33
N TYR A 384 6.47 -3.42 25.48
CA TYR A 384 5.75 -2.23 25.94
C TYR A 384 5.19 -2.35 27.35
N LYS A 385 5.47 -3.44 28.08
CA LYS A 385 4.93 -3.72 29.43
C LYS A 385 4.91 -2.49 30.35
N THR A 386 6.07 -1.88 30.59
CA THR A 386 6.20 -0.72 31.49
C THR A 386 5.42 0.49 31.00
N HIS A 387 5.44 0.76 29.69
CA HIS A 387 4.68 1.87 29.10
C HIS A 387 3.17 1.64 29.18
N MET A 388 2.71 0.40 29.04
CA MET A 388 1.31 0.02 29.18
C MET A 388 0.83 0.13 30.63
N GLU A 389 1.67 -0.23 31.60
CA GLU A 389 1.38 -0.02 33.03
C GLU A 389 1.25 1.49 33.35
N GLU A 390 2.14 2.32 32.82
CA GLU A 390 2.06 3.78 32.95
C GLU A 390 0.82 4.37 32.24
N LEU A 391 0.43 3.83 31.08
CA LEU A 391 -0.77 4.25 30.36
C LEU A 391 -2.05 3.95 31.13
N MET A 392 -2.11 2.79 31.79
CA MET A 392 -3.22 2.43 32.66
C MET A 392 -3.31 3.36 33.86
N GLN A 393 -2.19 3.62 34.53
CA GLN A 393 -2.17 4.54 35.67
C GLN A 393 -2.58 5.96 35.29
N LEU A 394 -2.14 6.45 34.13
CA LEU A 394 -2.55 7.74 33.62
C LEU A 394 -4.04 7.77 33.22
N SER A 395 -4.55 6.69 32.65
CA SER A 395 -5.98 6.53 32.34
C SER A 395 -6.82 6.56 33.63
N ASP A 396 -6.38 5.85 34.67
CA ASP A 396 -7.01 5.88 35.99
C ASP A 396 -6.93 7.27 36.63
N GLU A 397 -5.82 8.01 36.47
CA GLU A 397 -5.70 9.39 36.94
C GLU A 397 -6.66 10.32 36.20
N ILE A 398 -6.80 10.17 34.88
CA ILE A 398 -7.77 10.95 34.08
C ILE A 398 -9.21 10.61 34.49
N ASN A 399 -9.52 9.32 34.68
CA ASN A 399 -10.84 8.84 35.07
C ASN A 399 -11.20 9.19 36.52
N ALA A 400 -10.24 9.18 37.45
CA ALA A 400 -10.45 9.60 38.85
C ALA A 400 -10.76 11.10 38.97
N ASN A 401 -10.35 11.87 37.97
CA ASN A 401 -10.78 13.24 37.78
C ASN A 401 -12.04 13.29 36.88
N ALA A 402 -13.01 12.38 37.06
CA ALA A 402 -14.24 12.22 36.26
C ALA A 402 -15.04 13.51 36.04
N GLY A 403 -14.86 14.53 36.89
CA GLY A 403 -15.40 15.87 36.65
C GLY A 403 -14.79 16.59 35.45
N LEU A 404 -13.68 16.11 34.89
CA LEU A 404 -12.98 16.69 33.75
C LEU A 404 -13.55 16.27 32.40
N LEU A 405 -14.16 15.10 32.23
CA LEU A 405 -14.57 14.60 30.91
C LEU A 405 -16.03 14.16 30.89
N GLU A 406 -16.67 14.21 29.72
CA GLU A 406 -18.02 13.66 29.55
C GLU A 406 -18.00 12.12 29.71
N THR A 407 -19.07 11.57 30.30
CA THR A 407 -19.16 10.14 30.64
C THR A 407 -18.99 9.21 29.43
N ASP A 408 -19.37 9.65 28.23
CA ASP A 408 -19.24 8.87 27.00
C ASP A 408 -17.82 8.91 26.40
N ALA A 409 -17.06 9.98 26.65
CA ALA A 409 -15.64 10.03 26.32
C ALA A 409 -14.85 9.03 27.17
N MET A 410 -15.15 8.95 28.47
CA MET A 410 -14.52 7.99 29.39
C MET A 410 -14.78 6.53 28.98
N LYS A 411 -16.03 6.18 28.65
CA LYS A 411 -16.37 4.82 28.16
C LYS A 411 -15.65 4.46 26.86
N THR A 412 -15.46 5.44 25.99
CA THR A 412 -14.75 5.24 24.71
C THR A 412 -13.27 4.96 24.95
N MET A 413 -12.64 5.72 25.84
CA MET A 413 -11.26 5.53 26.26
C MET A 413 -11.03 4.14 26.89
N ASP A 414 -11.89 3.74 27.83
CA ASP A 414 -11.78 2.43 28.51
C ASP A 414 -11.90 1.25 27.51
N ARG A 415 -12.79 1.38 26.52
CA ARG A 415 -12.96 0.37 25.47
C ARG A 415 -11.70 0.26 24.60
N GLN A 416 -11.14 1.38 24.19
CA GLN A 416 -9.92 1.41 23.38
C GLN A 416 -8.72 0.87 24.14
N LEU A 417 -8.60 1.17 25.43
CA LEU A 417 -7.50 0.67 26.26
C LEU A 417 -7.54 -0.86 26.38
N LYS A 418 -8.73 -1.47 26.52
CA LYS A 418 -8.91 -2.94 26.49
C LYS A 418 -8.51 -3.54 25.15
N GLU A 419 -8.90 -2.92 24.04
CA GLU A 419 -8.55 -3.39 22.69
C GLU A 419 -7.02 -3.36 22.46
N ILE A 420 -6.35 -2.30 22.91
CA ILE A 420 -4.88 -2.17 22.85
C ILE A 420 -4.19 -3.29 23.64
N GLN A 421 -4.70 -3.63 24.83
CA GLN A 421 -4.15 -4.70 25.66
C GLN A 421 -4.32 -6.08 25.02
N GLU A 422 -5.46 -6.35 24.38
CA GLU A 422 -5.71 -7.62 23.68
C GLU A 422 -4.75 -7.82 22.52
N ILE A 423 -4.50 -6.77 21.72
CA ILE A 423 -3.55 -6.80 20.60
C ILE A 423 -2.11 -7.02 21.10
N ALA A 424 -1.72 -6.41 22.22
CA ALA A 424 -0.39 -6.61 22.80
C ALA A 424 -0.18 -8.08 23.23
N ARG A 425 -1.19 -8.67 23.90
CA ARG A 425 -1.17 -10.05 24.41
C ARG A 425 -1.22 -11.10 23.30
N SER A 426 -1.83 -10.81 22.16
CA SER A 426 -1.91 -11.74 21.02
C SER A 426 -0.61 -11.87 20.22
N SER A 427 0.43 -11.10 20.55
CA SER A 427 1.71 -11.10 19.82
C SER A 427 2.69 -12.21 20.29
N TYR A 428 3.17 -13.04 19.37
CA TYR A 428 4.13 -14.13 19.65
C TYR A 428 5.59 -13.75 19.30
N PRO A 429 6.60 -14.14 20.10
CA PRO A 429 8.01 -13.86 19.77
C PRO A 429 8.55 -14.77 18.65
N THR A 430 9.21 -14.17 17.64
CA THR A 430 9.73 -14.88 16.44
C THR A 430 10.79 -15.95 16.75
N SER A 431 11.50 -15.84 17.88
CA SER A 431 12.59 -16.75 18.26
C SER A 431 12.11 -18.15 18.64
N LYS A 432 10.91 -18.30 19.22
CA LYS A 432 10.30 -19.60 19.57
C LYS A 432 9.64 -20.30 18.37
N ILE A 433 9.38 -19.57 17.29
CA ILE A 433 8.79 -20.11 16.06
C ILE A 433 9.84 -20.92 15.27
N SER A 434 11.15 -20.70 15.44
CA SER A 434 12.13 -21.32 14.54
C SER A 434 12.57 -22.75 14.87
N SER A 435 12.65 -23.17 16.14
CA SER A 435 13.19 -24.49 16.49
C SER A 435 12.12 -25.58 16.43
N ARG A 436 11.02 -25.41 17.17
CA ARG A 436 9.88 -26.33 17.17
C ARG A 436 9.21 -26.45 15.79
N PHE A 437 9.18 -25.38 15.00
CA PHE A 437 8.59 -25.39 13.66
C PHE A 437 9.53 -25.98 12.60
N ARG A 438 10.85 -25.87 12.73
CA ARG A 438 11.81 -26.57 11.85
C ARG A 438 11.80 -28.08 12.08
N GLU A 439 11.62 -28.48 13.34
CA GLU A 439 11.48 -29.89 13.71
C GLU A 439 10.15 -30.46 13.20
N LYS A 440 9.06 -29.69 13.34
CA LYS A 440 7.77 -30.02 12.70
C LYS A 440 7.78 -29.96 11.18
N LEU A 441 8.55 -29.07 10.54
CA LEU A 441 8.69 -29.01 9.08
C LEU A 441 9.42 -30.21 8.49
N LYS A 442 10.41 -30.76 9.21
CA LYS A 442 11.07 -32.02 8.80
C LYS A 442 10.10 -33.19 8.82
N ILE A 443 9.19 -33.22 9.80
CA ILE A 443 8.10 -34.20 9.90
C ILE A 443 7.09 -33.95 8.75
N ILE A 444 6.65 -32.71 8.54
CA ILE A 444 5.69 -32.31 7.47
C ILE A 444 6.20 -32.62 6.05
N VAL A 445 7.50 -32.49 5.76
CA VAL A 445 8.05 -32.78 4.41
C VAL A 445 8.10 -34.30 4.14
N SER A 446 8.34 -35.11 5.17
CA SER A 446 8.25 -36.57 5.12
C SER A 446 6.80 -37.03 4.93
N ASP A 447 5.89 -36.52 5.76
CA ASP A 447 4.50 -36.95 5.79
C ASP A 447 3.70 -36.46 4.59
N ARG A 448 4.11 -35.35 3.97
CA ARG A 448 3.48 -34.82 2.75
C ARG A 448 3.64 -35.74 1.55
N LYS A 449 4.76 -36.47 1.44
CA LYS A 449 4.95 -37.45 0.35
C LYS A 449 4.07 -38.68 0.59
N GLU A 450 4.04 -39.16 1.83
CA GLU A 450 3.22 -40.31 2.25
C GLU A 450 1.71 -40.02 2.13
N LEU A 451 1.26 -38.82 2.53
CA LEU A 451 -0.15 -38.38 2.43
C LEU A 451 -0.61 -38.26 0.97
N VAL A 452 0.24 -37.73 0.08
CA VAL A 452 -0.08 -37.65 -1.35
C VAL A 452 -0.19 -39.06 -1.95
N GLU A 453 0.69 -39.98 -1.57
CA GLU A 453 0.61 -41.38 -2.00
C GLU A 453 -0.64 -42.10 -1.44
N MET A 454 -1.07 -41.80 -0.21
CA MET A 454 -2.30 -42.35 0.37
C MET A 454 -3.57 -41.78 -0.29
N LEU A 455 -3.59 -40.48 -0.62
CA LEU A 455 -4.70 -39.85 -1.35
C LEU A 455 -4.80 -40.35 -2.79
N ASP A 456 -3.67 -40.61 -3.44
CA ASP A 456 -3.64 -41.24 -4.77
C ASP A 456 -4.22 -42.67 -4.70
N LYS A 457 -3.96 -43.43 -3.62
CA LYS A 457 -4.58 -44.76 -3.39
C LYS A 457 -6.10 -44.69 -3.18
N LEU A 458 -6.61 -43.63 -2.55
CA LEU A 458 -8.06 -43.40 -2.36
C LEU A 458 -8.79 -43.03 -3.67
N GLY A 459 -8.06 -42.57 -4.70
CA GLY A 459 -8.61 -42.17 -5.99
C GLY A 459 -8.85 -43.31 -6.99
N HIS A 460 -8.55 -44.57 -6.62
CA HIS A 460 -8.63 -45.69 -7.55
C HIS A 460 -10.02 -46.34 -7.58
N LYS A 461 -10.62 -46.24 -8.78
CA LYS A 461 -11.81 -46.92 -9.31
C LYS A 461 -13.15 -46.37 -8.81
N GLU A 462 -13.80 -45.68 -9.75
CA GLU A 462 -15.23 -45.34 -9.81
C GLU A 462 -15.89 -44.92 -8.50
N ASP A 463 -16.02 -43.60 -8.27
CA ASP A 463 -17.28 -42.95 -7.89
C ASP A 463 -17.08 -41.46 -7.50
N ASN A 464 -18.10 -40.67 -7.84
CA ASN A 464 -18.43 -39.30 -7.40
C ASN A 464 -17.45 -38.13 -7.69
N LYS A 465 -17.86 -37.25 -8.63
CA LYS A 465 -17.15 -36.02 -9.04
C LYS A 465 -16.84 -35.07 -7.87
N ALA A 466 -17.71 -35.01 -6.87
CA ALA A 466 -17.54 -34.16 -5.68
C ALA A 466 -16.35 -34.61 -4.80
N ILE A 467 -16.15 -35.93 -4.68
CA ILE A 467 -15.05 -36.52 -3.90
C ILE A 467 -13.70 -36.21 -4.57
N LYS A 468 -13.62 -36.35 -5.90
CA LYS A 468 -12.40 -36.00 -6.67
C LYS A 468 -12.03 -34.51 -6.54
N GLN A 469 -13.03 -33.63 -6.53
CA GLN A 469 -12.78 -32.18 -6.36
C GLN A 469 -12.24 -31.86 -4.95
N GLN A 470 -12.79 -32.48 -3.92
CA GLN A 470 -12.32 -32.33 -2.53
C GLN A 470 -10.91 -32.92 -2.32
N ILE A 471 -10.63 -34.10 -2.86
CA ILE A 471 -9.28 -34.71 -2.80
C ILE A 471 -8.25 -33.83 -3.52
N ASN A 472 -8.59 -33.28 -4.69
CA ASN A 472 -7.70 -32.35 -5.39
C ASN A 472 -7.47 -31.05 -4.62
N LEU A 473 -8.48 -30.56 -3.89
CA LEU A 473 -8.35 -29.40 -3.03
C LEU A 473 -7.40 -29.69 -1.86
N ILE A 474 -7.53 -30.85 -1.21
CA ILE A 474 -6.64 -31.29 -0.13
C ILE A 474 -5.22 -31.48 -0.65
N ARG A 475 -5.05 -32.12 -1.81
CA ARG A 475 -3.75 -32.30 -2.47
C ARG A 475 -3.09 -30.94 -2.76
N LYS A 476 -3.84 -29.97 -3.28
CA LYS A 476 -3.35 -28.62 -3.56
C LYS A 476 -2.97 -27.88 -2.27
N ARG A 477 -3.77 -28.03 -1.20
CA ARG A 477 -3.48 -27.45 0.13
C ARG A 477 -2.23 -28.07 0.78
N ALA A 478 -2.08 -29.38 0.71
CA ALA A 478 -0.89 -30.10 1.17
C ALA A 478 0.36 -29.73 0.36
N ILE A 479 0.22 -29.61 -0.98
CA ILE A 479 1.31 -29.17 -1.86
C ILE A 479 1.73 -27.71 -1.58
N ASN A 480 0.79 -26.88 -1.13
CA ASN A 480 1.06 -25.46 -0.90
C ASN A 480 1.36 -25.13 0.58
N GLY A 481 1.42 -26.12 1.46
CA GLY A 481 1.79 -25.93 2.87
C GLY A 481 0.73 -25.19 3.70
N ALA A 482 -0.56 -25.40 3.41
CA ALA A 482 -1.65 -24.85 4.22
C ALA A 482 -1.66 -25.43 5.65
N GLU A 483 -2.29 -24.72 6.60
CA GLU A 483 -2.38 -25.14 8.01
C GLU A 483 -3.06 -26.51 8.17
N MET A 484 -2.57 -27.32 9.13
CA MET A 484 -3.07 -28.68 9.39
C MET A 484 -4.56 -28.72 9.74
N HIS A 485 -5.07 -27.71 10.44
CA HIS A 485 -6.50 -27.60 10.73
C HIS A 485 -7.33 -27.40 9.46
N SER A 486 -6.84 -26.64 8.47
CA SER A 486 -7.51 -26.48 7.17
C SER A 486 -7.52 -27.75 6.32
N ILE A 487 -6.56 -28.65 6.54
CA ILE A 487 -6.51 -29.98 5.92
C ILE A 487 -7.46 -30.94 6.67
N GLN A 488 -7.49 -30.90 8.01
CA GLN A 488 -8.43 -31.67 8.84
C GLN A 488 -9.89 -31.29 8.55
N ASP A 489 -10.22 -30.00 8.47
CA ASP A 489 -11.58 -29.53 8.18
C ASP A 489 -12.05 -29.99 6.79
N ALA A 490 -11.13 -29.99 5.81
CA ALA A 490 -11.43 -30.49 4.47
C ALA A 490 -11.62 -32.03 4.46
N LEU A 491 -10.87 -32.77 5.28
CA LEU A 491 -11.03 -34.22 5.44
C LEU A 491 -12.31 -34.59 6.19
N ILE A 492 -12.70 -33.81 7.21
CA ILE A 492 -13.95 -33.95 7.95
C ILE A 492 -15.14 -33.67 7.02
N ALA A 493 -15.08 -32.60 6.23
CA ALA A 493 -16.09 -32.30 5.22
C ALA A 493 -16.19 -33.40 4.14
N LEU A 494 -15.11 -34.15 3.89
CA LEU A 494 -15.09 -35.32 3.02
C LEU A 494 -15.78 -36.53 3.68
N LYS A 495 -15.58 -36.71 4.99
CA LYS A 495 -16.23 -37.75 5.81
C LYS A 495 -17.74 -37.52 5.94
N GLU A 496 -18.17 -36.26 6.02
CA GLU A 496 -19.57 -35.87 6.15
C GLU A 496 -20.37 -35.96 4.84
N LYS A 497 -19.70 -35.89 3.68
CA LYS A 497 -20.37 -35.76 2.37
C LYS A 497 -20.52 -37.05 1.56
N ASN A 498 -20.02 -38.21 1.99
CA ASN A 498 -20.42 -39.51 1.44
C ASN A 498 -19.87 -40.71 2.22
N GLU A 499 -20.65 -41.78 2.22
CA GLU A 499 -20.29 -43.15 2.60
C GLU A 499 -19.06 -43.63 1.81
N VAL A 500 -17.86 -43.41 2.36
CA VAL A 500 -16.62 -43.87 1.74
C VAL A 500 -16.58 -45.40 1.86
N LYS A 501 -16.59 -46.13 0.73
CA LYS A 501 -16.45 -47.61 0.64
C LYS A 501 -15.13 -48.17 1.23
N ALA A 502 -14.21 -47.30 1.66
CA ALA A 502 -12.98 -47.66 2.36
C ALA A 502 -12.78 -46.80 3.63
N PRO A 503 -13.68 -46.88 4.61
CA PRO A 503 -13.66 -46.01 5.79
C PRO A 503 -12.41 -46.26 6.65
N HIS A 504 -11.84 -47.46 6.59
CA HIS A 504 -10.59 -47.83 7.27
C HIS A 504 -9.36 -47.06 6.74
N LEU A 505 -9.30 -46.72 5.45
CA LEU A 505 -8.19 -45.93 4.90
C LEU A 505 -8.31 -44.45 5.30
N LEU A 506 -9.53 -43.91 5.29
CA LEU A 506 -9.79 -42.54 5.77
C LEU A 506 -9.55 -42.43 7.28
N GLN A 507 -9.95 -43.45 8.05
CA GLN A 507 -9.71 -43.56 9.48
C GLN A 507 -8.20 -43.63 9.79
N ASN A 508 -7.41 -44.41 9.04
CA ASN A 508 -5.95 -44.46 9.21
C ASN A 508 -5.27 -43.11 8.90
N VAL A 509 -5.77 -42.36 7.91
CA VAL A 509 -5.29 -40.99 7.63
C VAL A 509 -5.64 -40.05 8.79
N LEU A 510 -6.87 -40.12 9.31
CA LEU A 510 -7.32 -39.29 10.41
C LEU A 510 -6.60 -39.61 11.73
N GLU A 511 -6.36 -40.89 12.03
CA GLU A 511 -5.67 -41.34 13.25
C GLU A 511 -4.18 -40.99 13.24
N LYS A 512 -3.49 -41.09 12.09
CA LYS A 512 -2.11 -40.56 11.94
C LYS A 512 -2.08 -39.04 12.18
N LEU A 513 -3.02 -38.30 11.60
CA LEU A 513 -3.10 -36.85 11.76
C LEU A 513 -3.42 -36.44 13.21
N ASP A 514 -4.22 -37.22 13.94
CA ASP A 514 -4.58 -36.97 15.34
C ASP A 514 -3.46 -37.36 16.32
N SER A 515 -2.66 -38.40 16.01
CA SER A 515 -1.51 -38.80 16.85
C SER A 515 -0.37 -37.79 16.86
N ASP A 516 -0.30 -36.92 15.84
CA ASP A 516 0.74 -35.88 15.69
C ASP A 516 0.34 -34.51 16.28
N ILE A 517 -0.88 -34.40 16.81
CA ILE A 517 -1.34 -33.24 17.58
C ILE A 517 -0.96 -33.45 19.05
N PRO A 518 -0.18 -32.55 19.68
CA PRO A 518 0.02 -32.62 21.12
C PRO A 518 -1.33 -32.42 21.79
N LYS A 519 -1.85 -33.46 22.46
CA LYS A 519 -2.98 -33.29 23.38
C LYS A 519 -2.56 -32.22 24.38
N LYS A 520 -3.34 -31.13 24.45
CA LYS A 520 -3.20 -30.13 25.53
C LYS A 520 -3.14 -30.90 26.83
N SER A 521 -2.00 -30.83 27.52
CA SER A 521 -1.95 -31.16 28.94
C SER A 521 -2.88 -30.18 29.63
N MET A 522 -4.11 -30.61 29.88
CA MET A 522 -4.92 -30.00 30.92
C MET A 522 -4.27 -30.43 32.23
N SER A 523 -3.48 -29.54 32.81
CA SER A 523 -3.20 -29.57 34.24
C SER A 523 -3.89 -28.35 34.83
N SER A 524 -5.02 -28.65 35.48
CA SER A 524 -5.45 -28.17 36.81
C SER A 524 -4.77 -26.92 37.37
#